data_AF-A0A955PXW3-F1
#
_entry.id   AF-A0A955PXW3-F1
#
_cell.length_a   1.000
_cell.length_b   1.000
_cell.length_c   1.000
_cell.angle_alpha   90.00
_cell.angle_beta   90.00
_cell.angle_gamma   90.00
#
_symmetry.space_group_name_H-M   'P 1'
#
loop_
_entity.id
_entity.type
_entity.pdbx_description
1 polymer ?
#
loop_
_entity_poly.entity_id
_entity_poly.type
_entity_poly.pdbx_seq_one_letter_code
_entity_poly.pdbx_strand_id
1 'polypeptide(L)' 'MKAQYLGHVVFYVKNLEQSLIFYRDVVGFQEVGKIFGGKAAALTSGRT' A
#
# COMPACT_ATOMS: atom_id res chain seq x y z
N MET A 1 -23.88 -3.79 14.69
CA MET A 1 -23.02 -3.92 13.49
C MET A 1 -21.68 -4.48 13.92
N LYS A 2 -21.03 -5.32 13.08
CA LYS A 2 -19.68 -5.84 13.33
C LYS A 2 -18.80 -5.57 12.12
N ALA A 3 -17.55 -5.17 12.35
CA ALA A 3 -16.55 -5.11 11.29
C ALA A 3 -16.26 -6.54 10.78
N GLN A 4 -16.29 -6.74 9.47
CA GLN A 4 -16.03 -8.03 8.84
C GLN A 4 -14.60 -8.16 8.29
N TYR A 5 -13.98 -7.04 7.91
CA TYR A 5 -12.66 -7.02 7.29
C TYR A 5 -11.95 -5.69 7.53
N LEU A 6 -10.62 -5.75 7.46
CA LEU A 6 -9.75 -4.58 7.47
C LEU A 6 -9.67 -4.04 6.04
N GLY A 7 -10.29 -2.90 5.78
CA GLY A 7 -10.39 -2.33 4.44
C GLY A 7 -9.10 -1.66 3.94
N HIS A 8 -8.33 -1.02 4.82
CA HIS A 8 -7.05 -0.41 4.47
C HIS A 8 -6.14 -0.30 5.71
N VAL A 9 -4.83 -0.24 5.47
CA VAL A 9 -3.80 0.02 6.50
C VAL A 9 -2.81 1.02 5.93
N VAL A 10 -2.34 1.94 6.78
CA VAL A 10 -1.33 2.93 6.44
C VAL A 10 -0.10 2.70 7.29
N PHE A 11 1.07 2.58 6.65
CA PHE A 11 2.35 2.46 7.32
C PHE A 11 3.19 3.71 7.11
N TYR A 12 3.76 4.23 8.20
CA TYR A 12 4.89 5.15 8.11
C TYR A 12 6.17 4.35 7.99
N VAL A 13 6.87 4.54 6.87
CA VAL A 13 8.08 3.78 6.55
C VAL A 13 9.28 4.71 6.46
N LYS A 14 10.46 4.19 6.80
CA LYS A 14 11.71 4.94 6.72
C LYS A 14 12.13 5.22 5.27
N ASN A 15 11.86 4.29 4.35
CA ASN A 15 12.20 4.40 2.94
C ASN A 15 11.06 3.87 2.08
N LEU A 16 10.43 4.77 1.31
CA LEU A 16 9.27 4.45 0.47
C LEU A 16 9.64 3.51 -0.68
N GLU A 17 10.75 3.76 -1.38
CA GLU A 17 11.18 2.96 -2.53
C GLU A 17 11.50 1.51 -2.13
N GLN A 18 12.20 1.30 -1.01
CA GLN A 18 12.44 -0.06 -0.50
C GLN A 18 11.13 -0.78 -0.15
N SER A 19 10.17 -0.05 0.43
CA SER A 19 8.87 -0.62 0.77
C SER A 19 8.07 -0.96 -0.49
N LEU A 20 8.15 -0.13 -1.53
CA LEU A 20 7.52 -0.40 -2.82
C LEU A 20 8.11 -1.63 -3.49
N ILE A 21 9.43 -1.80 -3.50
CA ILE A 21 10.06 -3.02 -4.03
C ILE A 21 9.50 -4.26 -3.33
N PHE A 22 9.39 -4.23 -2.00
CA PHE A 22 8.83 -5.36 -1.26
C PHE A 22 7.35 -5.58 -1.58
N TYR A 23 6.49 -4.58 -1.36
CA TYR A 23 5.05 -4.78 -1.46
C TYR A 23 4.57 -4.96 -2.91
N ARG A 24 5.23 -4.34 -3.89
CA ARG A 24 4.89 -4.48 -5.30
C ARG A 24 5.56 -5.69 -5.93
N ASP A 25 6.88 -5.82 -5.80
CA ASP A 25 7.66 -6.76 -6.62
C ASP A 25 7.81 -8.13 -5.95
N VAL A 26 7.79 -8.18 -4.61
CA VAL A 26 7.88 -9.45 -3.84
C VAL A 26 6.50 -9.96 -3.45
N VAL A 27 5.66 -9.12 -2.85
CA VAL A 27 4.31 -9.52 -2.41
C VAL A 27 3.30 -9.53 -3.56
N GLY A 28 3.51 -8.71 -4.60
CA GLY A 28 2.63 -8.67 -5.77
C GLY A 28 1.43 -7.73 -5.65
N PHE A 29 1.44 -6.77 -4.72
CA PHE A 29 0.39 -5.74 -4.69
C PHE A 29 0.56 -4.75 -5.84
N GLN A 30 -0.57 -4.21 -6.30
CA GLN A 30 -0.57 -3.25 -7.41
C GLN A 30 -0.55 -1.83 -6.87
N GLU A 31 0.40 -1.03 -7.33
CA GLU A 31 0.42 0.40 -7.04
C GLU A 31 -0.72 1.09 -7.80
N VAL A 32 -1.63 1.74 -7.07
CA VAL A 32 -2.81 2.41 -7.65
C VAL A 32 -2.67 3.93 -7.71
N GLY A 33 -1.63 4.47 -7.08
CA GLY A 33 -1.30 5.89 -7.22
C GLY A 33 -0.29 6.38 -6.20
N LYS A 34 0.29 7.55 -6.48
CA LYS A 34 1.16 8.29 -5.58
C LYS A 34 0.44 9.52 -5.05
N ILE A 35 0.66 9.83 -3.78
CA ILE A 35 0.04 10.97 -3.09
C ILE A 35 1.10 11.80 -2.36
N PHE A 36 0.71 12.98 -1.88
CA PHE A 36 1.59 13.94 -1.19
C PHE A 36 2.87 14.30 -2.00
N GLY A 37 2.72 14.48 -3.32
CA GLY A 37 3.86 14.78 -4.20
C GLY A 37 4.88 13.64 -4.30
N GLY A 38 4.43 12.39 -4.19
CA GLY A 38 5.29 11.21 -4.28
C GLY A 38 5.87 10.74 -2.95
N LYS A 39 5.48 11.35 -1.82
CA LYS A 39 5.93 10.95 -0.48
C LYS A 39 5.20 9.73 0.09
N ALA A 40 4.11 9.31 -0.53
CA ALA A 40 3.45 8.04 -0.24
C ALA A 40 2.86 7.45 -1.52
N ALA A 41 2.62 6.14 -1.47
CA ALA A 41 2.00 5.37 -2.52
C ALA A 41 0.87 4.51 -1.93
N ALA A 42 -0.23 4.42 -2.65
CA ALA A 42 -1.33 3.52 -2.33
C ALA A 42 -1.17 2.24 -3.14
N LEU A 43 -1.38 1.09 -2.50
CA LEU A 43 -1.35 -0.22 -3.14
C LEU A 43 -2.66 -0.98 -2.86
N THR A 44 -3.09 -1.83 -3.80
CA THR A 44 -4.21 -2.75 -3.63
C THR A 44 -3.76 -4.20 -3.78
N SER A 45 -4.44 -5.10 -3.06
CA SER A 45 -4.34 -6.55 -3.23
C SER A 45 -5.30 -7.09 -4.30
N GLY A 46 -6.09 -6.22 -4.94
CA GLY A 46 -7.11 -6.59 -5.93
C GLY A 46 -8.42 -7.10 -5.34
N ARG A 47 -8.55 -7.14 -4.01
CA ARG A 47 -9.79 -7.53 -3.31
C ARG A 47 -10.73 -6.35 -3.02
N THR A 48 -10.21 -5.13 -3.07
CA THR A 48 -10.90 -3.87 -2.73
C THR A 48 -10.55 -2.77 -3.72
#